data_AF-A0AAP3Q154-F1
#
_entry.id   AF-A0AAP3Q154-F1
#
_cell.length_a   1.000
_cell.length_b   1.000
_cell.length_c   1.000
_cell.angle_alpha   90.00
_cell.angle_beta   90.00
_cell.angle_gamma   90.00
#
_symmetry.space_group_name_H-M   'P 1'
#
loop_
_entity.id
_entity.type
_entity.pdbx_description
1 polymer ?
#
loop_
_entity_poly.entity_id
_entity_poly.type
_entity_poly.pdbx_seq_one_letter_code
_entity_poly.pdbx_strand_id
1 'polypeptide(L)'
;MKGFPKVIKTRSDLVNTYKLVKKGSLEKEDWLAAVEKLENQNWITCPVIELSEDRKTVTIMFCAEVAEGQKIKNGAVYPTVASVETAEVDKDTNEPVEAAAEGTESTDTAAKQNNTITHTILTLSKALNMGTTEIGIPAAVTYYDRLGITKEEVEAMKGELA
;
A
#
# COMPACT_ATOMS: atom_id res chain seq x y z
N MET A 1 -14.94 -20.57 5.88
CA MET A 1 -14.14 -21.49 5.07
C MET A 1 -13.85 -22.79 5.83
N LYS A 2 -14.64 -23.85 5.60
CA LYS A 2 -14.40 -25.16 6.22
C LYS A 2 -13.44 -25.95 5.33
N GLY A 3 -12.34 -26.46 5.89
CA GLY A 3 -11.34 -27.22 5.12
C GLY A 3 -10.35 -26.37 4.30
N PHE A 4 -10.55 -25.06 4.20
CA PHE A 4 -9.62 -24.15 3.53
C PHE A 4 -8.43 -23.81 4.46
N PRO A 5 -7.18 -23.78 3.95
CA PRO A 5 -6.02 -23.37 4.74
C PRO A 5 -6.18 -21.96 5.32
N LYS A 6 -5.79 -21.76 6.57
CA LYS A 6 -5.85 -20.42 7.21
C LYS A 6 -5.00 -19.37 6.46
N VAL A 7 -3.88 -19.81 5.88
CA VAL A 7 -2.93 -18.97 5.14
C VAL A 7 -2.36 -19.77 3.95
N ILE A 8 -2.36 -19.18 2.76
CA ILE A 8 -1.60 -19.68 1.60
C ILE A 8 -0.19 -19.10 1.69
N LYS A 9 0.84 -19.95 1.83
CA LYS A 9 2.23 -19.51 2.01
C LYS A 9 3.12 -19.86 0.83
N THR A 10 2.75 -20.86 0.04
CA THR A 10 3.55 -21.37 -1.06
C THR A 10 2.75 -21.46 -2.36
N ARG A 11 3.46 -21.53 -3.50
CA ARG A 11 2.85 -21.85 -4.80
C ARG A 11 2.06 -23.14 -4.75
N SER A 12 2.60 -24.17 -4.10
CA SER A 12 1.94 -25.46 -3.96
C SER A 12 0.62 -25.34 -3.20
N ASP A 13 0.55 -24.54 -2.14
CA ASP A 13 -0.71 -24.30 -1.41
C ASP A 13 -1.78 -23.69 -2.33
N LEU A 14 -1.40 -22.68 -3.11
CA LEU A 14 -2.31 -22.00 -4.03
C LEU A 14 -2.84 -22.94 -5.11
N VAL A 15 -1.94 -23.70 -5.75
CA VAL A 15 -2.28 -24.65 -6.82
C VAL A 15 -3.07 -25.85 -6.27
N ASN A 16 -2.77 -26.33 -5.07
CA ASN A 16 -3.48 -27.45 -4.47
C ASN A 16 -4.89 -27.07 -4.04
N THR A 17 -5.07 -25.90 -3.41
CA THR A 17 -6.41 -25.40 -3.06
C THR A 17 -7.25 -25.18 -4.31
N TYR A 18 -6.66 -24.64 -5.39
CA TYR A 18 -7.31 -24.53 -6.70
C TYR A 18 -7.77 -25.90 -7.25
N LYS A 19 -6.91 -26.92 -7.22
CA LYS A 19 -7.28 -28.29 -7.63
C LYS A 19 -8.40 -28.87 -6.78
N LEU A 20 -8.45 -28.57 -5.49
CA LEU A 20 -9.53 -29.02 -4.59
C LEU A 20 -10.86 -28.33 -4.93
N VAL A 21 -10.84 -27.06 -5.32
CA VAL A 21 -12.03 -26.37 -5.86
C VAL A 21 -12.52 -27.06 -7.13
N LYS A 22 -11.63 -27.35 -8.10
CA LYS A 22 -12.02 -28.09 -9.32
C LYS A 22 -12.64 -29.46 -9.05
N LYS A 23 -12.29 -30.08 -7.93
CA LYS A 23 -12.83 -31.37 -7.48
C LYS A 23 -14.12 -31.24 -6.64
N GLY A 24 -14.63 -30.03 -6.43
CA GLY A 24 -15.80 -29.76 -5.59
C GLY A 24 -15.55 -29.99 -4.09
N SER A 25 -14.29 -30.07 -3.65
CA SER A 25 -13.92 -30.28 -2.25
C SER A 25 -13.76 -28.97 -1.46
N LEU A 26 -13.66 -27.84 -2.16
CA LEU A 26 -13.63 -26.47 -1.60
C LEU A 26 -14.54 -25.57 -2.44
N GLU A 27 -15.12 -24.56 -1.81
CA GLU A 27 -15.94 -23.56 -2.49
C GLU A 27 -15.08 -22.63 -3.35
N LYS A 28 -15.59 -22.28 -4.54
CA LYS A 28 -14.92 -21.34 -5.46
C LYS A 28 -14.76 -19.97 -4.82
N GLU A 29 -15.80 -19.50 -4.13
CA GLU A 29 -15.87 -18.20 -3.48
C GLU A 29 -14.81 -18.08 -2.38
N ASP A 30 -14.60 -19.16 -1.60
CA ASP A 30 -13.58 -19.20 -0.56
C ASP A 30 -12.16 -19.08 -1.17
N TRP A 31 -11.92 -19.73 -2.32
CA TRP A 31 -10.65 -19.61 -3.02
C TRP A 31 -10.44 -18.23 -3.63
N LEU A 32 -11.46 -17.66 -4.27
CA LEU A 32 -11.39 -16.29 -4.82
C LEU A 32 -11.12 -15.26 -3.72
N ALA A 33 -11.79 -15.38 -2.56
CA ALA A 33 -11.54 -14.51 -1.41
C ALA A 33 -10.11 -14.67 -0.86
N ALA A 34 -9.55 -15.90 -0.88
CA ALA A 34 -8.17 -16.12 -0.47
C ALA A 34 -7.17 -15.48 -1.45
N VAL A 35 -7.44 -15.54 -2.76
CA VAL A 35 -6.61 -14.87 -3.78
C VAL A 35 -6.74 -13.36 -3.68
N GLU A 36 -7.94 -12.82 -3.50
CA GLU A 36 -8.15 -11.39 -3.27
C GLU A 36 -7.37 -10.91 -2.02
N LYS A 37 -7.35 -11.71 -0.96
CA LYS A 37 -6.53 -11.42 0.23
C LYS A 37 -5.03 -11.42 -0.08
N LEU A 38 -4.54 -12.30 -0.97
CA LEU A 38 -3.15 -12.27 -1.43
C LEU A 38 -2.87 -11.03 -2.28
N GLU A 39 -3.78 -10.66 -3.17
CA GLU A 39 -3.69 -9.45 -4.00
C GLU A 39 -3.68 -8.18 -3.15
N ASN A 40 -4.47 -8.15 -2.07
CA ASN A 40 -4.46 -7.03 -1.13
C ASN A 40 -3.13 -6.90 -0.38
N GLN A 41 -2.32 -7.96 -0.26
CA GLN A 41 -0.95 -7.86 0.28
C GLN A 41 0.04 -7.22 -0.68
N ASN A 42 -0.33 -7.00 -1.95
CA ASN A 42 0.50 -6.22 -2.88
C ASN A 42 0.42 -4.71 -2.61
N TRP A 43 -0.38 -4.30 -1.62
CA TRP A 43 -0.58 -2.91 -1.25
C TRP A 43 -0.21 -2.71 0.22
N ILE A 44 0.65 -1.75 0.47
CA ILE A 44 0.93 -1.19 1.79
C ILE A 44 -0.19 -0.19 2.08
N THR A 45 -1.03 -0.49 3.06
CA THR A 45 -2.08 0.44 3.50
C THR A 45 -1.45 1.59 4.27
N CYS A 46 -1.50 2.78 3.68
CA CYS A 46 -1.03 4.02 4.28
C CYS A 46 -2.23 4.88 4.72
N PRO A 47 -2.34 5.21 6.02
CA PRO A 47 -3.39 6.09 6.49
C PRO A 47 -3.17 7.52 5.98
N VAL A 48 -4.26 8.16 5.59
CA VAL A 48 -4.27 9.56 5.18
C VAL A 48 -4.36 10.45 6.41
N ILE A 49 -3.41 11.39 6.51
CA ILE A 49 -3.34 12.41 7.55
C ILE A 49 -4.14 13.64 7.12
N GLU A 50 -3.91 14.07 5.88
CA GLU A 50 -4.55 15.25 5.30
C GLU A 50 -4.84 15.03 3.83
N LEU A 51 -5.94 15.59 3.35
CA LEU A 51 -6.35 15.54 1.94
C LEU A 51 -6.79 16.94 1.52
N SER A 52 -6.20 17.44 0.44
CA SER A 52 -6.59 18.73 -0.15
C SER A 52 -8.05 18.74 -0.62
N GLU A 53 -8.63 19.92 -0.75
CA GLU A 53 -10.03 20.09 -1.21
C GLU A 53 -10.26 19.48 -2.61
N ASP A 54 -9.29 19.62 -3.51
CA ASP A 54 -9.32 19.04 -4.85
C ASP A 54 -9.05 17.53 -4.87
N ARG A 55 -8.69 16.96 -3.71
CA ARG A 55 -8.37 15.55 -3.45
C ARG A 55 -7.23 15.00 -4.29
N LYS A 56 -6.37 15.87 -4.81
CA LYS A 56 -5.20 15.47 -5.61
C LYS A 56 -3.91 15.51 -4.81
N THR A 57 -3.87 16.24 -3.71
CA THR A 57 -2.72 16.28 -2.80
C THR A 57 -3.08 15.58 -1.51
N VAL A 58 -2.29 14.58 -1.14
CA VAL A 58 -2.53 13.77 0.05
C VAL A 58 -1.27 13.70 0.88
N THR A 59 -1.42 13.92 2.19
CA THR A 59 -0.36 13.74 3.18
C THR A 59 -0.60 12.42 3.89
N ILE A 60 0.43 11.57 3.92
CA ILE A 60 0.43 10.28 4.61
C ILE A 60 1.62 10.22 5.58
N MET A 61 1.58 9.24 6.49
CA MET A 61 2.78 8.87 7.25
C MET A 61 3.90 8.49 6.28
N PHE A 62 5.15 8.77 6.66
CA PHE A 62 6.31 8.48 5.82
C PHE A 62 6.27 7.07 5.23
N CYS A 63 6.36 6.99 3.90
CA CYS A 63 6.44 5.75 3.15
C CYS A 63 7.57 5.89 2.13
N ALA A 64 8.61 5.06 2.26
CA ALA A 64 9.79 5.12 1.39
C ALA A 64 9.57 4.40 0.05
N GLU A 65 8.56 3.53 -0.02
CA GLU A 65 8.24 2.70 -1.18
C GLU A 65 7.52 3.47 -2.29
N VAL A 66 6.99 4.66 -1.98
CA VAL A 66 6.29 5.49 -2.95
C VAL A 66 7.27 6.24 -3.85
N ALA A 67 7.00 6.21 -5.15
CA ALA A 67 7.80 6.90 -6.16
C ALA A 67 6.90 7.52 -7.24
N GLU A 68 7.43 8.53 -7.92
CA GLU A 68 6.76 9.16 -9.06
C GLU A 68 6.45 8.15 -10.18
N GLY A 69 5.32 8.36 -10.86
CA GLY A 69 4.83 7.47 -11.91
C GLY A 69 4.18 6.19 -11.40
N GLN A 70 4.24 5.87 -10.10
CA GLN A 70 3.56 4.70 -9.55
C GLN A 70 2.04 4.88 -9.52
N LYS A 71 1.30 3.77 -9.71
CA LYS A 71 -0.15 3.75 -9.49
C LYS A 71 -0.44 3.35 -8.04
N ILE A 72 -1.19 4.17 -7.34
CA ILE A 72 -1.68 3.86 -5.98
C ILE A 72 -3.12 3.37 -6.02
N LYS A 73 -3.57 2.64 -5.01
CA LYS A 73 -4.94 2.14 -4.89
C LYS A 73 -5.75 3.02 -3.95
N ASN A 74 -6.94 3.42 -4.37
CA ASN A 74 -7.93 4.04 -3.51
C ASN A 74 -9.31 3.50 -3.89
N GLY A 75 -9.73 2.41 -3.24
CA GLY A 75 -10.93 1.67 -3.65
C GLY A 75 -10.83 1.18 -5.10
N ALA A 76 -11.78 1.59 -5.94
CA ALA A 76 -11.79 1.30 -7.38
C ALA A 76 -10.99 2.30 -8.23
N VAL A 77 -10.48 3.38 -7.62
CA VAL A 77 -9.71 4.42 -8.32
C VAL A 77 -8.22 4.13 -8.19
N TYR A 78 -7.51 4.26 -9.31
CA TYR A 78 -6.06 4.11 -9.38
C TYR A 78 -5.42 5.40 -9.94
N PRO A 79 -5.11 6.37 -9.08
CA PRO A 79 -4.32 7.55 -9.42
C PRO A 79 -2.87 7.17 -9.73
N THR A 80 -2.19 8.04 -10.48
CA THR A 80 -0.74 7.98 -10.66
C THR A 80 -0.10 9.07 -9.82
N VAL A 81 0.98 8.75 -9.11
CA VAL A 81 1.79 9.73 -8.39
C VAL A 81 2.49 10.63 -9.40
N ALA A 82 2.19 11.92 -9.33
CA ALA A 82 2.79 12.96 -10.17
C ALA A 82 4.09 13.50 -9.55
N SER A 83 4.09 13.74 -8.23
CA SER A 83 5.28 14.12 -7.47
C SER A 83 5.23 13.54 -6.06
N VAL A 84 6.42 13.38 -5.46
CA VAL A 84 6.61 12.93 -4.07
C VAL A 84 7.47 13.95 -3.33
N GLU A 85 6.97 14.43 -2.20
CA GLU A 85 7.68 15.34 -1.31
C GLU A 85 7.70 14.77 0.11
N THR A 86 8.72 15.14 0.88
CA THR A 86 8.84 14.76 2.30
C THR A 86 8.85 16.00 3.15
N ALA A 87 8.01 16.03 4.19
CA ALA A 87 7.94 17.12 5.13
C ALA A 87 8.23 16.63 6.55
N GLU A 88 9.01 17.40 7.30
CA GLU A 88 9.27 17.17 8.71
C GLU A 88 8.35 18.08 9.54
N VAL A 89 7.64 17.47 10.49
CA VAL A 89 6.66 18.16 11.35
C VAL A 89 7.07 17.95 12.80
N ASP A 90 7.23 19.03 13.56
CA ASP A 90 7.46 18.92 14.99
C ASP A 90 6.19 18.40 15.68
N LYS A 91 6.31 17.34 16.46
CA LYS A 91 5.15 16.67 17.08
C LYS A 91 4.34 17.59 18.02
N ASP A 92 4.91 18.71 18.46
CA ASP A 92 4.29 19.70 19.34
C ASP A 92 3.57 20.84 18.57
N THR A 93 3.70 20.92 17.25
CA THR A 93 3.03 21.89 16.38
C THR A 93 2.57 21.19 15.10
N ASN A 94 1.26 21.16 14.84
CA ASN A 94 0.66 20.49 13.67
C ASN A 94 0.94 21.24 12.33
N GLU A 95 2.05 21.99 12.24
CA GLU A 95 2.46 22.80 11.09
C GLU A 95 3.78 22.26 10.54
N PRO A 96 3.89 22.06 9.21
CA PRO A 96 5.13 21.57 8.59
C PRO A 96 6.25 22.60 8.77
N VAL A 97 7.42 22.12 9.19
CA VAL A 97 8.61 22.94 9.28
C VAL A 97 9.16 23.08 7.86
N GLU A 98 9.10 24.28 7.29
CA GLU A 98 9.75 24.55 5.99
C GLU A 98 11.25 24.24 6.10
N ALA A 99 11.76 23.44 5.16
CA ALA A 99 13.15 23.01 5.12
C ALA A 99 14.06 24.24 4.93
N ALA A 100 14.65 24.71 6.03
CA ALA A 100 15.67 25.74 6.00
C ALA A 100 17.00 25.15 5.48
N ALA A 101 17.47 25.71 4.36
CA ALA A 101 18.77 25.44 3.78
C ALA A 101 19.93 25.73 4.75
N GLU A 102 20.99 24.95 4.57
CA GLU A 102 22.32 24.93 5.18
C GLU A 102 22.78 26.14 6.03
N GLY A 103 23.31 25.80 7.22
CA GLY A 103 24.50 26.44 7.78
C GLY A 103 24.29 27.31 9.02
N THR A 104 24.74 26.84 10.18
CA THR A 104 25.77 27.48 11.06
C THR A 104 25.70 26.85 12.45
N GLU A 105 26.87 26.42 12.96
CA GLU A 105 27.09 25.85 14.28
C GLU A 105 26.58 26.77 15.41
N SER A 106 26.00 26.17 16.45
CA SER A 106 26.06 26.71 17.82
C SER A 106 25.92 25.57 18.83
N THR A 107 26.96 25.49 19.65
CA THR A 107 27.17 24.58 20.75
C THR A 107 26.18 24.83 21.89
N ASP A 108 25.35 23.85 22.25
CA ASP A 108 25.19 23.47 23.66
C ASP A 108 24.51 22.12 23.84
N THR A 109 25.05 21.37 24.80
CA THR A 109 24.78 19.95 25.03
C THR A 109 23.57 19.79 25.94
N ALA A 110 22.37 19.77 25.34
CA ALA A 110 21.18 19.17 25.95
C ALA A 110 20.60 18.22 24.90
N ALA A 111 20.39 16.96 25.27
CA ALA A 111 19.73 15.98 24.42
C ALA A 111 18.29 16.44 24.13
N LYS A 112 18.12 17.34 23.16
CA LYS A 112 16.84 17.59 22.49
C LYS A 112 16.43 16.23 21.95
N GLN A 113 15.39 15.64 22.52
CA GLN A 113 14.73 14.54 21.85
C GLN A 113 14.23 15.11 20.52
N ASN A 114 14.81 14.68 19.40
CA ASN A 114 14.40 15.07 18.07
C ASN A 114 12.95 14.56 17.89
N ASN A 115 11.96 15.37 18.25
CA ASN A 115 10.55 14.99 18.32
C ASN A 115 9.84 15.31 17.00
N THR A 116 10.54 15.10 15.89
CA THR A 116 10.13 15.44 14.54
C THR A 116 9.58 14.19 13.86
N ILE A 117 8.41 14.31 13.24
CA ILE A 117 7.73 13.25 12.49
C ILE A 117 7.86 13.57 11.00
N THR A 118 8.30 12.60 10.22
CA THR A 118 8.35 12.73 8.76
C THR A 118 7.03 12.27 8.15
N HIS A 119 6.49 13.08 7.26
CA HIS A 119 5.34 12.77 6.40
C HIS A 119 5.76 12.69 4.94
N THR A 120 4.96 11.98 4.14
CA THR A 120 5.10 11.98 2.68
C THR A 120 3.89 12.69 2.08
N ILE A 121 4.15 13.68 1.23
CA ILE A 121 3.14 14.45 0.50
C ILE A 121 3.15 13.95 -0.94
N LEU A 122 1.98 13.55 -1.45
CA LEU A 122 1.83 13.03 -2.80
C LEU A 122 0.91 13.93 -3.59
N THR A 123 1.37 14.38 -4.76
CA THR A 123 0.48 14.97 -5.76
C THR A 123 0.07 13.91 -6.76
N LEU A 124 -1.21 13.80 -7.06
CA LEU A 124 -1.81 12.71 -7.84
C LEU A 124 -2.39 13.23 -9.16
N SER A 125 -2.34 12.39 -10.20
CA SER A 125 -2.87 12.71 -11.53
C SER A 125 -4.39 12.89 -11.58
N LYS A 126 -5.12 12.43 -10.57
CA LYS A 126 -6.57 12.52 -10.45
C LYS A 126 -6.99 12.54 -8.97
N ALA A 127 -8.19 13.05 -8.73
CA ALA A 127 -8.78 13.12 -7.41
C ALA A 127 -9.01 11.72 -6.81
N LEU A 128 -8.76 11.61 -5.50
CA LEU A 128 -9.17 10.47 -4.68
C LEU A 128 -10.69 10.47 -4.48
N ASN A 129 -11.20 9.32 -4.02
CA ASN A 129 -12.60 9.20 -3.60
C ASN A 129 -12.88 10.13 -2.42
N MET A 130 -14.11 10.64 -2.35
CA MET A 130 -14.57 11.42 -1.20
C MET A 130 -14.52 10.57 0.08
N GLY A 131 -14.06 11.16 1.18
CA GLY A 131 -13.95 10.47 2.47
C GLY A 131 -12.81 9.45 2.55
N THR A 132 -11.79 9.56 1.69
CA THR A 132 -10.62 8.68 1.75
C THR A 132 -9.88 8.83 3.08
N THR A 133 -9.74 7.72 3.81
CA THR A 133 -8.96 7.64 5.06
C THR A 133 -7.68 6.82 4.90
N GLU A 134 -7.56 6.04 3.83
CA GLU A 134 -6.42 5.17 3.55
C GLU A 134 -6.19 5.03 2.04
N ILE A 135 -4.93 4.86 1.66
CA ILE A 135 -4.50 4.57 0.30
C ILE A 135 -3.56 3.37 0.30
N GLY A 136 -3.55 2.62 -0.80
CA GLY A 136 -2.64 1.50 -1.00
C GLY A 136 -1.44 1.93 -1.84
N ILE A 137 -0.24 1.90 -1.28
CA ILE A 137 1.02 2.06 -2.01
C ILE A 137 1.48 0.68 -2.49
N PRO A 138 1.96 0.50 -3.73
CA PRO A 138 2.48 -0.79 -4.18
C PRO A 138 3.60 -1.31 -3.28
N ALA A 139 3.47 -2.55 -2.83
CA ALA A 139 4.55 -3.22 -2.10
C ALA A 139 5.70 -3.54 -3.06
N ALA A 140 6.95 -3.34 -2.60
CA ALA A 140 8.15 -3.66 -3.39
C ALA A 140 8.26 -5.16 -3.72
N VAL A 141 7.73 -6.02 -2.85
CA VAL A 141 7.68 -7.47 -3.04
C VAL A 141 6.22 -7.91 -3.07
N THR A 142 5.75 -8.34 -4.22
CA THR A 142 4.37 -8.80 -4.39
C THR A 142 4.21 -10.26 -3.93
N TYR A 143 2.97 -10.73 -3.79
CA TYR A 143 2.74 -12.16 -3.55
C TYR A 143 3.16 -13.02 -4.76
N TYR A 144 3.18 -12.46 -5.97
CA TYR A 144 3.71 -13.14 -7.16
C TYR A 144 5.19 -13.48 -6.96
N ASP A 145 5.97 -12.51 -6.49
CA ASP A 145 7.39 -12.69 -6.19
C ASP A 145 7.60 -13.69 -5.04
N ARG A 146 6.83 -13.54 -3.95
CA ARG A 146 6.93 -14.42 -2.77
C ARG A 146 6.57 -15.86 -3.07
N LEU A 147 5.55 -16.08 -3.89
CA LEU A 147 5.12 -17.43 -4.28
C LEU A 147 5.89 -17.95 -5.51
N GLY A 148 6.64 -17.11 -6.22
CA GLY A 148 7.24 -17.47 -7.50
C GLY A 148 6.18 -17.91 -8.52
N ILE A 149 5.07 -17.19 -8.60
CA ILE A 149 3.97 -17.44 -9.54
C ILE A 149 3.71 -16.18 -10.36
N THR A 150 3.39 -16.34 -11.63
CA THR A 150 3.09 -15.20 -12.52
C THR A 150 1.66 -14.70 -12.33
N LYS A 151 1.40 -13.44 -12.72
CA LYS A 151 0.06 -12.88 -12.69
C LYS A 151 -0.88 -13.61 -13.64
N GLU A 152 -0.37 -13.97 -14.80
CA GLU A 152 -1.08 -14.69 -15.86
C GLU A 152 -1.53 -16.07 -15.39
N GLU A 153 -0.69 -16.79 -14.64
CA GLU A 153 -1.08 -18.08 -14.04
C GLU A 153 -2.24 -17.94 -13.06
N VAL A 154 -2.25 -16.89 -12.23
CA VAL A 154 -3.35 -16.66 -11.28
C VAL A 154 -4.61 -16.22 -12.01
N GLU A 155 -4.51 -15.37 -13.01
CA GLU A 155 -5.65 -14.95 -13.83
C GLU A 155 -6.23 -16.12 -14.63
N ALA A 156 -5.40 -17.02 -15.16
CA ALA A 156 -5.85 -18.26 -15.80
C ALA A 156 -6.61 -19.15 -14.82
N MET A 157 -6.08 -19.36 -13.60
CA MET A 157 -6.79 -20.12 -12.55
C MET A 157 -8.13 -19.48 -12.18
N LYS A 158 -8.20 -18.15 -12.05
CA LYS A 158 -9.46 -17.42 -11.82
C LYS A 158 -10.44 -17.61 -12.99
N GLY A 159 -9.95 -17.49 -14.22
CA GLY A 159 -10.74 -17.63 -15.45
C GLY A 159 -11.31 -19.04 -15.64
N GLU A 160 -10.56 -20.08 -15.28
CA GLU A 160 -11.06 -21.45 -15.29
C GLU A 160 -12.13 -21.73 -14.24
N LEU A 161 -12.20 -20.93 -13.17
CA LEU A 161 -13.27 -21.02 -12.19
C LEU A 161 -14.48 -20.17 -12.57
N ALA A 162 -14.36 -19.22 -13.50
CA ALA A 162 -15.38 -18.21 -13.82
C ALA A 162 -16.73 -18.82 -14.17
#